data_AF-A0A255QZH8-F1
#
_entry.id   AF-A0A255QZH8-F1
#
_cell.length_a   1.000
_cell.length_b   1.000
_cell.length_c   1.000
_cell.angle_alpha   90.00
_cell.angle_beta   90.00
_cell.angle_gamma   90.00
#
_symmetry.space_group_name_H-M   'P 1'
#
loop_
_entity.id
_entity.type
_entity.pdbx_description
1 polymer ?
#
loop_
_entity_poly.entity_id
_entity_poly.type
_entity_poly.pdbx_seq_one_letter_code
_entity_poly.pdbx_strand_id
1 'polypeptide(L)'
;MNDSDLDYQAYLSERQSTVEAEHSGAATYDKWLITLASGAFGLSIIFFKDIAQGKPRDGTAVLIVGSWALLLASICCTMASFLTSQAAFVRYREILDARQVNENEDAIDETNLWSTVVLILNIASLISFILGALLLALFCIQNVKD
;
A
#
# COMPACT_ATOMS: atom_id res chain seq x y z
N MET A 1 36.30 21.83 8.44
CA MET A 1 35.77 20.50 8.12
C MET A 1 36.35 20.13 6.78
N ASN A 2 36.96 18.96 6.63
CA ASN A 2 37.51 18.54 5.34
C ASN A 2 36.36 18.04 4.45
N ASP A 3 36.52 18.10 3.13
CA ASP A 3 35.49 17.71 2.15
C ASP A 3 35.06 16.24 2.33
N SER A 4 36.01 15.36 2.67
CA SER A 4 35.78 13.95 3.00
C SER A 4 34.91 13.72 4.24
N ASP A 5 35.01 14.61 5.23
CA ASP A 5 34.21 14.49 6.47
C ASP A 5 32.75 14.89 6.21
N LEU A 6 32.53 15.85 5.30
CA LEU A 6 31.20 16.28 4.88
C LEU A 6 30.48 15.17 4.09
N ASP A 7 31.17 14.54 3.16
CA ASP A 7 30.62 13.46 2.33
C ASP A 7 30.26 12.22 3.16
N TYR A 8 31.14 11.84 4.10
CA TYR A 8 30.87 10.74 5.03
C TYR A 8 29.67 10.99 5.94
N GLN A 9 29.50 12.22 6.43
CA GLN A 9 28.33 12.59 7.23
C GLN A 9 27.04 12.57 6.42
N ALA A 10 27.09 13.03 5.16
CA ALA A 10 25.96 12.96 4.24
C ALA A 10 25.53 11.50 4.03
N TYR A 11 26.47 10.61 3.73
CA TYR A 11 26.24 9.17 3.60
C TYR A 11 25.59 8.56 4.86
N LEU A 12 26.14 8.82 6.04
CA LEU A 12 25.57 8.30 7.30
C LEU A 12 24.13 8.78 7.53
N SER A 13 23.87 10.06 7.26
CA SER A 13 22.54 10.65 7.43
C SER A 13 21.50 10.04 6.46
N GLU A 14 21.92 9.78 5.23
CA GLU A 14 21.07 9.17 4.20
C GLU A 14 20.79 7.70 4.51
N ARG A 15 21.81 6.96 4.96
CA ARG A 15 21.65 5.57 5.40
C ARG A 15 20.73 5.46 6.60
N GLN A 16 20.89 6.35 7.59
CA GLN A 16 20.03 6.38 8.77
C GLN A 16 18.58 6.69 8.39
N SER A 17 18.34 7.70 7.55
CA SER A 17 16.98 8.07 7.13
C SER A 17 16.29 6.94 6.35
N THR A 18 17.03 6.20 5.51
CA THR A 18 16.50 5.05 4.77
C THR A 18 16.10 3.89 5.70
N VAL A 19 16.93 3.57 6.69
CA VAL A 19 16.63 2.53 7.69
C VAL A 19 15.41 2.91 8.54
N GLU A 20 15.30 4.17 8.93
CA GLU A 20 14.17 4.66 9.71
C GLU A 20 12.86 4.67 8.91
N ALA A 21 12.92 5.01 7.61
CA ALA A 21 11.80 4.91 6.69
C ALA A 21 11.32 3.45 6.50
N GLU A 22 12.24 2.49 6.38
CA GLU A 22 11.91 1.06 6.28
C GLU A 22 11.23 0.54 7.56
N HIS A 23 11.80 0.84 8.73
CA HIS A 23 11.24 0.41 10.03
C HIS A 23 9.86 1.01 10.28
N SER A 24 9.70 2.32 10.06
CA SER A 24 8.40 2.99 10.22
C SER A 24 7.36 2.47 9.24
N GLY A 25 7.79 2.16 8.01
CA GLY A 25 6.99 1.46 7.02
C GLY A 25 6.50 0.10 7.55
N ALA A 26 7.42 -0.77 7.97
CA ALA A 26 7.10 -2.14 8.38
C ALA A 26 6.11 -2.16 9.56
N ALA A 27 6.33 -1.28 10.55
CA ALA A 27 5.41 -1.12 11.67
C ALA A 27 4.01 -0.63 11.23
N THR A 28 3.94 0.19 10.18
CA THR A 28 2.67 0.64 9.60
C THR A 28 1.97 -0.52 8.88
N TYR A 29 2.71 -1.32 8.12
CA TYR A 29 2.18 -2.49 7.42
C TYR A 29 1.56 -3.52 8.37
N ASP A 30 2.23 -3.86 9.47
CA ASP A 30 1.70 -4.81 10.45
C ASP A 30 0.38 -4.31 11.05
N LYS A 31 0.28 -3.01 11.36
CA LYS A 31 -0.97 -2.40 11.84
C LYS A 31 -2.08 -2.55 10.80
N TRP A 32 -1.80 -2.26 9.54
CA TRP A 32 -2.77 -2.40 8.46
C TRP A 32 -3.23 -3.84 8.30
N LEU A 33 -2.32 -4.81 8.34
CA LEU A 33 -2.63 -6.23 8.24
C LEU A 33 -3.56 -6.69 9.38
N ILE A 34 -3.26 -6.29 10.62
CA ILE A 34 -4.10 -6.61 11.78
C ILE A 34 -5.48 -5.96 11.65
N THR A 35 -5.55 -4.69 11.22
CA THR A 35 -6.83 -4.00 10.98
C THR A 35 -7.66 -4.73 9.93
N LEU A 36 -7.05 -5.15 8.83
CA LEU A 36 -7.73 -5.90 7.76
C LEU A 36 -8.21 -7.27 8.23
N ALA A 37 -7.37 -8.02 8.93
CA ALA A 37 -7.74 -9.33 9.49
C ALA A 37 -8.92 -9.19 10.47
N SER A 38 -8.87 -8.20 11.35
CA SER A 38 -9.94 -7.90 12.31
C SER A 38 -11.23 -7.46 11.62
N GLY A 39 -11.12 -6.60 10.60
CA GLY A 39 -12.25 -6.13 9.80
C GLY A 39 -12.91 -7.26 9.01
N ALA A 40 -12.12 -8.11 8.34
CA ALA A 40 -12.62 -9.28 7.61
C ALA A 40 -13.30 -10.28 8.55
N PHE A 41 -12.73 -10.52 9.73
CA PHE A 41 -13.34 -11.38 10.74
C PHE A 41 -14.66 -10.79 11.28
N GLY A 42 -14.68 -9.49 11.60
CA GLY A 42 -15.88 -8.78 12.04
C GLY A 42 -17.00 -8.81 10.99
N LEU A 43 -16.65 -8.54 9.72
CA LEU A 43 -17.58 -8.65 8.60
C LEU A 43 -18.11 -10.08 8.43
N SER A 44 -17.26 -11.09 8.62
CA SER A 44 -17.67 -12.51 8.54
C SER A 44 -18.74 -12.85 9.59
N ILE A 45 -18.60 -12.33 10.82
CA ILE A 45 -19.61 -12.51 11.89
C ILE A 45 -20.91 -11.79 11.55
N ILE A 46 -20.84 -10.54 11.08
CA ILE A 46 -22.01 -9.74 10.70
C ILE A 46 -22.76 -10.42 9.54
N PHE A 47 -22.04 -10.92 8.53
CA PHE A 47 -22.62 -11.68 7.42
C PHE A 47 -23.38 -12.91 7.90
N PHE A 48 -22.80 -13.65 8.84
CA PHE A 48 -23.43 -14.84 9.42
C PHE A 48 -24.73 -14.50 10.17
N LYS A 49 -24.80 -13.32 10.80
CA LYS A 49 -25.91 -12.90 11.65
C LYS A 49 -27.03 -12.19 10.89
N ASP A 50 -26.70 -11.25 10.01
CA ASP A 50 -27.66 -10.26 9.49
C ASP A 50 -28.03 -10.50 8.01
N ILE A 51 -27.11 -11.00 7.18
CA ILE A 51 -27.32 -11.12 5.72
C ILE A 51 -27.91 -12.48 5.32
N ALA A 52 -27.73 -13.52 6.13
CA ALA A 52 -28.40 -14.81 5.92
C ALA A 52 -29.94 -14.73 6.03
N GLN A 53 -30.48 -13.68 6.64
CA GLN A 53 -31.92 -13.53 6.91
C GLN A 53 -32.63 -12.49 6.03
N GLY A 54 -31.91 -11.52 5.46
CA GLY A 54 -32.48 -10.45 4.63
C GLY A 54 -32.19 -10.65 3.14
N LYS A 55 -33.22 -10.78 2.30
CA LYS A 55 -33.06 -10.75 0.83
C LYS A 55 -32.87 -9.30 0.38
N PRO A 56 -31.70 -8.91 -0.20
CA PRO A 56 -31.53 -7.58 -0.79
C PRO A 56 -32.51 -7.41 -1.96
N ARG A 57 -32.83 -6.14 -2.28
CA ARG A 57 -33.72 -5.82 -3.40
C ARG A 57 -33.14 -6.35 -4.72
N ASP A 58 -33.98 -7.02 -5.51
CA ASP A 58 -33.60 -7.60 -6.81
C ASP A 58 -32.82 -6.59 -7.67
N GLY A 59 -31.67 -7.02 -8.19
CA GLY A 59 -30.79 -6.23 -9.07
C GLY A 59 -29.68 -5.42 -8.39
N THR A 60 -29.74 -5.21 -7.06
CA THR A 60 -28.71 -4.41 -6.34
C THR A 60 -27.48 -5.22 -5.88
N ALA A 61 -27.54 -6.56 -5.95
CA ALA A 61 -26.46 -7.45 -5.54
C ALA A 61 -25.15 -7.22 -6.32
N VAL A 62 -25.23 -6.82 -7.59
CA VAL A 62 -24.06 -6.53 -8.43
C VAL A 62 -23.29 -5.31 -7.91
N LEU A 63 -23.99 -4.29 -7.39
CA LEU A 63 -23.36 -3.08 -6.86
C LEU A 63 -22.53 -3.38 -5.61
N ILE A 64 -23.08 -4.16 -4.67
CA ILE A 64 -22.35 -4.51 -3.44
C ILE A 64 -21.16 -5.43 -3.74
N VAL A 65 -21.34 -6.47 -4.57
CA VAL A 65 -20.23 -7.36 -4.95
C VAL A 65 -19.12 -6.58 -5.69
N GLY A 66 -19.49 -5.71 -6.63
CA GLY A 66 -18.55 -4.87 -7.36
C GLY A 66 -17.81 -3.89 -6.43
N SER A 67 -18.53 -3.25 -5.51
CA SER A 67 -17.92 -2.35 -4.53
C SER A 67 -16.89 -3.07 -3.65
N TRP A 68 -17.22 -4.25 -3.18
CA TRP A 68 -16.37 -5.06 -2.33
C TRP A 68 -15.12 -5.55 -3.06
N ALA A 69 -15.28 -6.00 -4.30
CA ALA A 69 -14.16 -6.41 -5.14
C ALA A 69 -13.18 -5.25 -5.38
N LEU A 70 -13.69 -4.04 -5.67
CA LEU A 70 -12.85 -2.86 -5.90
C LEU A 70 -12.17 -2.35 -4.62
N LEU A 71 -12.87 -2.36 -3.48
CA LEU A 71 -12.28 -2.00 -2.20
C LEU A 71 -11.20 -3.00 -1.78
N LEU A 72 -11.43 -4.31 -1.98
CA LEU A 72 -10.44 -5.34 -1.73
C LEU A 72 -9.23 -5.20 -2.68
N ALA A 73 -9.47 -4.96 -3.97
CA ALA A 73 -8.41 -4.71 -4.95
C ALA A 73 -7.57 -3.49 -4.56
N SER A 74 -8.20 -2.41 -4.10
CA SER A 74 -7.49 -1.24 -3.58
C SER A 74 -6.57 -1.61 -2.42
N ILE A 75 -7.08 -2.36 -1.45
CA ILE A 75 -6.30 -2.80 -0.28
C ILE A 75 -5.09 -3.62 -0.74
N CYS A 76 -5.30 -4.60 -1.62
CA CYS A 76 -4.22 -5.44 -2.15
C CYS A 76 -3.17 -4.63 -2.92
N CYS A 77 -3.59 -3.64 -3.72
CA CYS A 77 -2.66 -2.77 -4.44
C CYS A 77 -1.82 -1.92 -3.47
N THR A 78 -2.42 -1.37 -2.42
CA THR A 78 -1.68 -0.61 -1.40
C THR A 78 -0.69 -1.51 -0.64
N MET A 79 -1.07 -2.74 -0.29
CA MET A 79 -0.16 -3.69 0.33
C MET A 79 0.99 -4.08 -0.61
N ALA A 80 0.72 -4.31 -1.89
CA ALA A 80 1.74 -4.61 -2.90
C ALA A 80 2.70 -3.42 -3.11
N SER A 81 2.17 -2.19 -3.12
CA SER A 81 2.96 -0.95 -3.20
C SER A 81 3.93 -0.84 -2.03
N PHE A 82 3.46 -1.18 -0.83
CA PHE A 82 4.27 -1.18 0.38
C PHE A 82 5.40 -2.22 0.32
N LEU A 83 5.10 -3.46 -0.07
CA LEU A 83 6.11 -4.52 -0.24
C LEU A 83 7.16 -4.14 -1.28
N THR A 84 6.71 -3.55 -2.40
CA THR A 84 7.59 -3.06 -3.48
C THR A 84 8.49 -1.93 -2.99
N SER A 85 7.98 -1.04 -2.14
CA SER A 85 8.75 0.05 -1.54
C SER A 85 9.85 -0.47 -0.60
N GLN A 86 9.57 -1.51 0.20
CA GLN A 86 10.61 -2.15 1.01
C GLN A 86 11.73 -2.74 0.16
N ALA A 87 11.40 -3.44 -0.91
CA ALA A 87 12.41 -3.97 -1.84
C ALA A 87 13.26 -2.84 -2.46
N ALA A 88 12.63 -1.71 -2.80
CA ALA A 88 13.32 -0.53 -3.31
C ALA A 88 14.30 0.06 -2.28
N PHE A 89 13.92 0.14 -1.00
CA PHE A 89 14.80 0.63 0.07
C PHE A 89 16.01 -0.27 0.31
N VAL A 90 15.83 -1.60 0.31
CA VAL A 90 16.94 -2.56 0.42
C VAL A 90 17.93 -2.33 -0.73
N ARG A 91 17.42 -2.26 -1.97
CA ARG A 91 18.24 -2.05 -3.16
C ARG A 91 18.94 -0.69 -3.15
N TYR A 92 18.25 0.36 -2.71
CA TYR A 92 18.82 1.69 -2.58
C TYR A 92 20.04 1.71 -1.66
N ARG A 93 19.96 1.03 -0.52
CA ARG A 93 21.09 0.92 0.42
C ARG A 93 22.25 0.14 -0.16
N GLU A 94 22.01 -0.95 -0.89
CA GLU A 94 23.09 -1.68 -1.57
C GLU A 94 23.85 -0.78 -2.54
N ILE A 95 23.13 0.06 -3.30
CA ILE A 95 23.72 1.03 -4.23
C ILE A 95 24.48 2.11 -3.48
N LEU A 96 23.91 2.65 -2.40
CA LEU A 96 24.55 3.68 -1.57
C LEU A 96 25.85 3.16 -0.96
N ASP A 97 25.83 1.94 -0.43
CA ASP A 97 27.00 1.27 0.16
C ASP A 97 28.08 0.98 -0.89
N ALA A 98 27.68 0.54 -2.09
CA ALA A 98 28.60 0.30 -3.19
C ALA A 98 29.28 1.59 -3.68
N ARG A 99 28.55 2.71 -3.80
CA ARG A 99 29.10 4.02 -4.18
C ARG A 99 30.11 4.55 -3.17
N GLN A 100 29.88 4.31 -1.89
CA GLN A 100 30.82 4.70 -0.83
C GLN A 100 32.15 3.92 -0.91
N VAL A 101 32.11 2.68 -1.41
CA VAL A 101 33.29 1.79 -1.50
C VAL A 101 34.00 1.93 -2.86
N ASN A 102 33.24 2.10 -3.95
CA ASN A 102 33.74 2.22 -5.33
C ASN A 102 33.29 3.56 -5.92
N GLU A 103 34.19 4.56 -5.96
CA GLU A 103 33.94 5.89 -6.54
C GLU A 103 33.59 5.89 -8.05
N ASN A 104 33.66 4.75 -8.76
CA ASN A 104 33.65 4.67 -10.23
C ASN A 104 32.61 3.72 -10.86
N GLU A 105 31.67 3.14 -10.11
CA GLU A 105 30.61 2.34 -10.74
C GLU A 105 29.39 3.19 -11.07
N ASP A 106 29.14 3.36 -12.38
CA ASP A 106 27.87 3.79 -12.96
C ASP A 106 26.77 2.81 -12.55
N ALA A 107 26.30 2.95 -11.31
CA ALA A 107 25.19 2.18 -10.78
C ALA A 107 23.95 2.54 -11.61
N ILE A 108 23.57 1.60 -12.48
CA ILE A 108 22.39 1.63 -13.34
C ILE A 108 21.18 2.12 -12.52
N ASP A 109 20.37 3.01 -13.12
CA ASP A 109 19.18 3.68 -12.56
C ASP A 109 18.00 2.71 -12.28
N GLU A 110 18.27 1.56 -11.66
CA GLU A 110 17.27 0.54 -11.29
C GLU A 110 16.26 1.07 -10.27
N THR A 111 16.65 2.09 -9.48
CA THR A 111 15.77 2.82 -8.56
C THR A 111 14.54 3.40 -9.24
N ASN A 112 14.66 3.81 -10.50
CA ASN A 112 13.59 4.44 -11.25
C ASN A 112 12.44 3.46 -11.58
N LEU A 113 12.77 2.19 -11.85
CA LEU A 113 11.77 1.16 -12.16
C LEU A 113 10.88 0.83 -10.96
N TRP A 114 11.48 0.63 -9.79
CA TRP A 114 10.74 0.33 -8.56
C TRP A 114 9.83 1.49 -8.16
N SER A 115 10.34 2.72 -8.24
CA SER A 115 9.55 3.94 -7.98
C SER A 115 8.34 4.04 -8.93
N THR A 116 8.54 3.72 -10.20
CA THR A 116 7.45 3.70 -11.20
C THR A 116 6.38 2.66 -10.86
N VAL A 117 6.77 1.44 -10.46
CA VAL A 117 5.82 0.38 -10.07
C VAL A 117 5.03 0.79 -8.82
N VAL A 118 5.70 1.34 -7.80
CA VAL A 118 5.06 1.85 -6.58
C VAL A 118 4.03 2.93 -6.92
N LEU A 119 4.38 3.88 -7.80
CA LEU A 119 3.47 4.93 -8.24
C LEU A 119 2.23 4.36 -8.93
N ILE A 120 2.40 3.40 -9.85
CA ILE A 120 1.29 2.76 -10.57
C ILE A 120 0.36 2.04 -9.58
N LEU A 121 0.92 1.28 -8.62
CA LEU A 121 0.13 0.56 -7.62
C LEU A 121 -0.67 1.51 -6.72
N ASN A 122 -0.08 2.65 -6.34
CA ASN A 122 -0.76 3.68 -5.54
C ASN A 122 -1.88 4.39 -6.32
N ILE A 123 -1.67 4.68 -7.61
CA ILE A 123 -2.73 5.27 -8.45
C ILE A 123 -3.86 4.25 -8.66
N ALA A 124 -3.51 3.00 -8.96
CA ALA A 124 -4.47 1.92 -9.14
C ALA A 124 -5.29 1.67 -7.86
N SER A 125 -4.65 1.72 -6.68
CA SER A 125 -5.35 1.59 -5.41
C SER A 125 -6.32 2.75 -5.18
N LEU A 126 -5.88 4.00 -5.39
CA LEU A 126 -6.73 5.18 -5.24
C LEU A 126 -7.97 5.15 -6.15
N ILE A 127 -7.79 4.82 -7.44
CA ILE A 127 -8.90 4.72 -8.39
C ILE A 127 -9.87 3.62 -7.96
N SER A 128 -9.34 2.44 -7.60
CA SER A 128 -10.16 1.31 -7.15
C SER A 128 -10.94 1.64 -5.88
N PHE A 129 -10.31 2.35 -4.93
CA PHE A 129 -10.95 2.81 -3.70
C PHE A 129 -12.13 3.74 -3.99
N ILE A 130 -11.91 4.78 -4.80
CA ILE A 130 -12.93 5.78 -5.13
C ILE A 130 -14.12 5.10 -5.83
N LEU A 131 -13.86 4.29 -6.85
CA LEU A 131 -14.91 3.58 -7.57
C LEU A 131 -15.67 2.60 -6.65
N GLY A 132 -14.95 1.85 -5.82
CA GLY A 132 -15.55 0.95 -4.83
C GLY A 132 -16.45 1.68 -3.83
N ALA A 133 -15.98 2.80 -3.29
CA ALA A 133 -16.73 3.64 -2.37
C ALA A 133 -17.99 4.25 -3.01
N LEU A 134 -17.91 4.70 -4.27
CA LEU A 134 -19.06 5.21 -5.02
C LEU A 134 -20.11 4.13 -5.25
N LEU A 135 -19.70 2.92 -5.66
CA LEU A 135 -20.62 1.80 -5.82
C LEU A 135 -21.28 1.40 -4.50
N LEU A 136 -20.53 1.40 -3.40
CA LEU A 136 -21.07 1.11 -2.08
C LEU A 136 -22.09 2.17 -1.65
N ALA A 137 -21.78 3.45 -1.87
CA ALA A 137 -22.71 4.55 -1.57
C ALA A 137 -24.00 4.45 -2.40
N LEU A 138 -23.90 4.14 -3.69
CA LEU A 138 -25.06 3.92 -4.56
C LEU A 138 -25.89 2.72 -4.08
N PHE A 139 -25.25 1.62 -3.68
CA PHE A 139 -25.94 0.46 -3.10
C PHE A 139 -26.69 0.86 -1.83
N CYS A 140 -26.05 1.60 -0.92
CA CYS A 140 -26.67 2.09 0.30
C CYS A 140 -27.85 3.01 0.00
N ILE A 141 -27.74 3.99 -0.90
CA ILE A 141 -28.84 4.90 -1.24
C ILE A 141 -30.03 4.15 -1.86
N GLN A 142 -29.79 3.09 -2.64
CA GLN A 142 -30.88 2.32 -3.27
C GLN A 142 -31.54 1.31 -2.33
N ASN A 143 -30.83 0.85 -1.29
CA ASN A 143 -31.32 -0.12 -0.30
C ASN A 143 -31.72 0.52 1.04
N VAL A 144 -31.29 1.76 1.31
CA VAL A 144 -31.92 2.65 2.28
C VAL A 144 -33.28 3.01 1.69
N LYS A 145 -34.32 2.36 2.21
CA LYS A 145 -35.71 2.77 2.06
C LYS A 145 -36.24 3.14 3.43
N ASP A 146 -37.19 4.07 3.45
CA ASP A 146 -38.02 4.45 4.60
C ASP A 146 -38.43 3.26 5.49
#